data_AF-A0A5P0JG14-F1
#
_entry.id   AF-A0A5P0JG14-F1
#
_cell.length_a   1.000
_cell.length_b   1.000
_cell.length_c   1.000
_cell.angle_alpha   90.00
_cell.angle_beta   90.00
_cell.angle_gamma   90.00
#
_symmetry.space_group_name_H-M   'P 1'
#
loop_
_entity.id
_entity.type
_entity.pdbx_description
1 polymer ?
#
loop_
_entity_poly.entity_id
_entity_poly.type
_entity_poly.pdbx_seq_one_letter_code
_entity_poly.pdbx_strand_id
1 'polypeptide(L)' 'WWDYCIKYLMDYENGSWWQELDADNKVTTKVWDGKQDIYHLLHCLVIPRIPLAPGLAPAVAAGLLDINAK' A
#
# COMPACT_ATOMS: atom_id res chain seq x y z
N TRP A 1 -4.05 -10.76 5.72
CA TRP A 1 -2.95 -9.91 5.21
C TRP A 1 -3.10 -8.47 5.68
N TRP A 2 -4.25 -7.83 5.47
CA TRP A 2 -4.52 -6.47 5.96
C TRP A 2 -4.39 -6.30 7.49
N ASP A 3 -4.83 -7.26 8.30
CA ASP A 3 -4.70 -7.19 9.77
C ASP A 3 -3.24 -7.04 10.23
N TYR A 4 -2.31 -7.72 9.54
CA TYR A 4 -0.87 -7.60 9.82
C TYR A 4 -0.37 -6.19 9.47
N CYS A 5 -0.76 -5.68 8.29
CA CYS A 5 -0.37 -4.35 7.86
C CYS A 5 -0.85 -3.29 8.86
N ILE A 6 -2.11 -3.35 9.29
CA ILE A 6 -2.66 -2.43 10.28
C ILE A 6 -1.92 -2.56 11.62
N LYS A 7 -1.62 -3.79 12.04
CA LYS A 7 -1.00 -4.05 13.35
C LYS A 7 0.46 -3.61 13.44
N TYR A 8 1.23 -3.73 12.35
CA TYR A 8 2.69 -3.57 12.41
C TYR A 8 3.27 -2.55 11.43
N LEU A 9 2.64 -2.32 10.28
CA LEU A 9 3.19 -1.46 9.22
C LEU A 9 2.56 -0.06 9.23
N MET A 10 1.25 0.06 9.44
CA MET A 10 0.56 1.35 9.39
C MET A 10 0.97 2.24 10.55
N ASP A 11 1.49 3.43 10.24
CA ASP A 11 1.86 4.42 11.24
C ASP A 11 0.91 5.61 11.18
N TYR A 12 -0.14 5.55 11.99
CA TYR A 12 -1.13 6.63 12.08
C TYR A 12 -0.61 7.87 12.82
N GLU A 13 0.45 7.74 13.63
CA GLU A 13 0.99 8.85 14.43
C GLU A 13 1.89 9.74 13.57
N ASN A 14 2.84 9.14 12.82
CA ASN A 14 3.81 9.89 12.01
C ASN A 14 3.51 9.86 10.50
N GLY A 15 2.41 9.22 10.11
CA GLY A 15 1.94 9.13 8.73
C GLY A 15 2.62 8.04 7.90
N SER A 16 1.93 7.64 6.82
CA SER A 16 2.34 6.55 5.93
C SER A 16 2.53 5.21 6.68
N TRP A 17 3.32 4.30 6.13
CA TRP A 17 3.66 3.01 6.72
C TRP A 17 5.15 2.99 7.07
N TRP A 18 5.52 2.23 8.10
CA TRP A 18 6.92 1.91 8.37
C TRP A 18 7.53 1.16 7.19
N GLN A 19 8.70 1.61 6.77
CA GLN A 19 9.41 1.04 5.63
C GLN A 19 10.04 -0.32 5.96
N GLU A 20 10.40 -0.55 7.22
CA GLU A 20 11.16 -1.74 7.62
C GLU A 20 10.80 -2.21 9.04
N LEU A 21 10.71 -3.53 9.19
CA LEU A 21 10.56 -4.22 10.46
C LEU A 21 11.67 -5.27 10.62
N ASP A 22 12.05 -5.55 11.86
CA ASP A 22 12.93 -6.67 12.20
C ASP A 22 12.17 -8.02 12.22
N ALA A 23 12.88 -9.09 12.60
CA ALA A 23 12.32 -10.45 12.64
C ALA A 23 11.20 -10.62 13.69
N ASP A 24 11.10 -9.71 14.67
CA ASP A 24 10.10 -9.73 15.73
C ASP A 24 8.93 -8.76 15.45
N ASN A 25 8.88 -8.17 14.24
CA ASN A 25 7.91 -7.15 13.80
C ASN A 25 8.00 -5.81 14.55
N LYS A 26 9.21 -5.40 14.94
CA LYS A 26 9.47 -4.06 15.49
C LYS A 26 10.14 -3.19 14.44
N VAL A 27 9.83 -1.89 14.47
CA VAL A 27 10.41 -0.90 13.55
C VAL A 27 11.94 -0.91 13.67
N THR A 28 12.61 -0.92 12.52
CA THR A 28 14.07 -0.89 12.43
C THR A 28 14.52 -0.05 11.25
N THR A 29 15.84 0.14 11.13
CA THR A 29 16.50 0.95 10.09
C THR A 29 17.80 0.23 9.72
N LYS A 30 17.68 -0.90 9.03
CA LYS A 30 18.84 -1.76 8.68
C LYS A 30 19.10 -1.76 7.18
N VAL A 31 18.04 -1.85 6.38
CA VAL A 31 18.10 -1.83 4.91
C VAL A 31 17.70 -0.46 4.36
N TRP A 32 16.71 0.19 4.96
CA TRP A 32 16.16 1.46 4.48
C TRP A 32 16.20 2.56 5.55
N ASP A 33 16.18 3.81 5.10
CA ASP A 33 16.15 5.00 5.95
C ASP A 33 14.98 5.92 5.57
N GLY A 34 14.04 6.10 6.51
CA GLY A 34 12.83 6.89 6.31
C GLY A 34 11.67 6.15 5.63
N LYS A 35 10.78 6.94 5.00
CA LYS A 35 9.51 6.49 4.36
C LYS A 35 9.34 7.14 2.98
N GLN A 36 10.31 6.94 2.10
CA GLN A 36 10.43 7.64 0.82
C GLN A 36 9.43 7.22 -0.27
N ASP A 37 8.69 6.12 -0.08
CA ASP A 37 7.80 5.57 -1.10
C ASP A 37 6.33 5.52 -0.68
N ILE A 38 5.45 5.85 -1.63
CA ILE A 38 4.01 5.57 -1.58
C ILE A 38 3.50 4.91 -2.85
N TYR A 39 4.33 4.78 -3.90
CA TYR A 39 3.92 4.19 -5.17
C TYR A 39 3.42 2.76 -4.95
N HIS A 40 4.13 1.97 -4.14
CA HIS A 40 3.72 0.59 -3.86
C HIS A 40 2.42 0.49 -3.05
N LEU A 41 2.05 1.50 -2.26
CA LEU A 41 0.77 1.50 -1.56
C LEU A 41 -0.42 1.49 -2.53
N LEU A 42 -0.28 2.06 -3.72
CA LEU A 42 -1.34 2.01 -4.74
C LEU A 42 -1.65 0.58 -5.20
N HIS A 43 -0.69 -0.34 -5.10
CA HIS A 43 -0.90 -1.73 -5.49
C HIS A 43 -1.79 -2.51 -4.52
N CYS A 44 -1.86 -2.11 -3.25
CA CYS A 44 -2.79 -2.71 -2.30
C CYS A 44 -4.04 -1.84 -2.07
N LEU A 45 -3.96 -0.52 -2.27
CA LEU A 45 -5.09 0.39 -2.05
C LEU A 45 -5.99 0.58 -3.28
N VAL A 46 -5.43 0.59 -4.48
CA VAL A 46 -6.15 0.97 -5.72
C VAL A 46 -6.29 -0.21 -6.67
N ILE A 47 -5.24 -1.01 -6.89
CA ILE A 47 -5.33 -2.17 -7.80
C ILE A 47 -6.51 -3.11 -7.48
N PRO A 48 -6.85 -3.41 -6.21
CA PRO A 48 -8.01 -4.27 -5.92
C PRO A 48 -9.37 -3.69 -6.34
N ARG A 49 -9.42 -2.42 -6.75
CA ARG A 49 -10.62 -1.68 -7.13
C ARG A 49 -10.75 -1.45 -8.63
N ILE A 50 -9.83 -1.96 -9.44
CA ILE A 50 -9.83 -1.78 -10.91
C ILE A 50 -9.74 -3.14 -11.60
N PRO A 51 -10.13 -3.26 -12.88
CA PRO A 51 -9.85 -4.47 -13.66
C PRO A 51 -8.34 -4.63 -13.91
N LEU A 52 -7.92 -5.86 -14.25
CA LEU A 52 -6.50 -6.16 -14.52
C LEU A 52 -5.98 -5.54 -15.83
N ALA A 53 -6.88 -5.15 -16.74
CA ALA A 53 -6.55 -4.40 -17.95
C ALA A 53 -7.61 -3.31 -18.19
N PRO A 54 -7.21 -2.10 -18.60
CA PRO A 54 -5.83 -1.63 -18.82
C PRO A 54 -5.04 -1.48 -17.50
N GLY A 55 -3.78 -1.04 -17.57
CA GLY A 55 -2.94 -0.82 -16.38
C GLY A 55 -3.47 0.28 -15.43
N LEU A 56 -2.87 0.39 -14.23
CA LEU A 56 -3.35 1.22 -13.11
C LEU A 56 -3.77 2.65 -13.50
N ALA A 57 -2.85 3.48 -13.99
CA ALA A 57 -3.16 4.88 -14.31
C ALA A 57 -4.20 5.01 -15.43
N PRO A 58 -4.10 4.28 -16.57
CA PRO A 58 -5.17 4.26 -17.57
C PRO A 58 -6.54 3.82 -17.04
N ALA A 59 -6.61 2.79 -16.18
CA ALA A 59 -7.86 2.29 -15.65
C ALA A 59 -8.56 3.32 -14.74
N VAL A 60 -7.78 4.00 -13.89
CA VAL A 60 -8.29 5.10 -13.06
C VAL A 60 -8.76 6.26 -13.93
N ALA A 61 -7.98 6.66 -14.94
CA ALA A 61 -8.36 7.72 -15.87
C ALA A 61 -9.63 7.39 -16.68
N ALA A 62 -9.86 6.12 -16.98
CA ALA A 62 -11.06 5.62 -17.65
C ALA A 62 -12.29 5.48 -16.72
N GLY A 63 -12.17 5.87 -15.44
CA GLY A 63 -13.29 5.81 -14.48
C GLY A 63 -13.68 4.40 -14.06
N LEU A 64 -12.75 3.43 -14.14
CA LEU A 64 -13.02 2.01 -13.87
C LEU A 64 -12.91 1.61 -12.39
N LEU A 65 -12.82 2.59 -11.47
CA LEU A 65 -12.84 2.32 -10.04
C LEU A 65 -14.16 1.68 -9.62
N ASP A 66 -14.07 0.59 -8.87
CA ASP A 66 -15.17 -0.20 -8.32
C ASP A 66 -16.15 -0.77 -9.37
N ILE A 67 -15.78 -0.80 -10.66
CA ILE A 67 -16.68 -1.24 -11.76
C ILE A 67 -17.22 -2.67 -11.58
N ASN A 68 -16.48 -3.52 -10.86
CA ASN A 68 -16.84 -4.90 -10.56
C ASN A 68 -17.48 -5.09 -9.17
N ALA A 69 -17.53 -4.06 -8.33
CA ALA A 69 -18.18 -4.08 -7.02
C ALA A 69 -19.68 -3.76 -7.16
N LYS A 70 -20.41 -4.66 -7.83
CA LYS A 70 -21.86 -4.57 -8.06
C LYS A 70 -22.65 -5.29 -6.97
#